data_AF-A0AA97ATC2-F1
#
_entry.id   AF-A0AA97ATC2-F1
#
_cell.length_a   1.000
_cell.length_b   1.000
_cell.length_c   1.000
_cell.angle_alpha   90.00
_cell.angle_beta   90.00
_cell.angle_gamma   90.00
#
_symmetry.space_group_name_H-M   'P 1'
#
loop_
_entity.id
_entity.type
_entity.pdbx_description
1 polymer ?
#
loop_
_entity_poly.entity_id
_entity_poly.type
_entity_poly.pdbx_seq_one_letter_code
_entity_poly.pdbx_strand_id
1 'polypeptide(L)'
;MGGIYQKGGVVGSCGHGAGAFADVKLKDGHYMVKGKKVAGFPNSTEKEKSWAKQGTLLPFLVEERLRENGAIIINKDNVADKHDVISDQRIVSTMFLPSSALVAKEMLGLIESN
;
A
#
# COMPACT_ATOMS: atom_id res chain seq x y z
N MET A 1 3.38 -13.27 -0.51
CA MET A 1 2.57 -12.32 0.29
C MET A 1 1.34 -12.97 0.94
N GLY A 2 0.38 -13.51 0.17
CA GLY A 2 -0.87 -14.07 0.73
C GLY A 2 -0.65 -15.13 1.82
N GLY A 3 0.31 -16.04 1.62
CA GLY A 3 0.67 -17.04 2.64
C GLY A 3 1.22 -16.47 3.96
N ILE A 4 1.90 -15.31 3.93
CA ILE A 4 2.36 -14.61 5.15
C ILE A 4 1.15 -14.02 5.87
N TYR A 5 0.35 -13.25 5.14
CA TYR A 5 -0.82 -12.57 5.68
C TYR A 5 -1.86 -13.53 6.30
N GLN A 6 -2.12 -14.66 5.63
CA GLN A 6 -3.05 -15.68 6.11
C GLN A 6 -2.55 -16.49 7.31
N LYS A 7 -1.23 -16.50 7.56
CA LYS A 7 -0.63 -17.11 8.76
C LYS A 7 -0.55 -16.13 9.94
N GLY A 8 -1.24 -14.98 9.84
CA GLY A 8 -1.22 -13.94 10.87
C GLY A 8 -0.04 -12.96 10.76
N GLY A 9 0.79 -13.08 9.72
CA GLY A 9 1.92 -12.17 9.52
C GLY A 9 1.51 -10.75 9.11
N VAL A 10 2.45 -9.83 9.28
CA VAL A 10 2.33 -8.40 8.92
C VAL A 10 2.96 -8.15 7.54
N VAL A 11 2.34 -7.29 6.74
CA VAL A 11 2.80 -6.91 5.40
C VAL A 11 3.09 -5.42 5.36
N GLY A 12 4.26 -5.04 4.85
CA GLY A 12 4.71 -3.66 4.74
C GLY A 12 4.95 -3.21 3.30
N SER A 13 4.71 -1.94 2.99
CA SER A 13 5.21 -1.32 1.74
C SER A 13 5.41 0.19 1.82
N CYS A 14 6.24 0.71 0.93
CA CYS A 14 6.30 2.15 0.63
C CYS A 14 6.22 2.38 -0.88
N GLY A 15 5.56 3.47 -1.30
CA GLY A 15 5.46 3.87 -2.71
C GLY A 15 4.96 2.76 -3.62
N HIS A 16 5.72 2.44 -4.67
CA HIS A 16 5.37 1.38 -5.62
C HIS A 16 5.43 -0.03 -5.03
N GLY A 17 6.04 -0.21 -3.86
CA GLY A 17 6.10 -1.51 -3.18
C GLY A 17 4.72 -2.12 -2.91
N ALA A 18 3.67 -1.29 -2.79
CA ALA A 18 2.30 -1.77 -2.64
C ALA A 18 1.80 -2.57 -3.87
N GLY A 19 2.40 -2.35 -5.05
CA GLY A 19 2.18 -3.16 -6.24
C GLY A 19 2.52 -4.64 -6.04
N ALA A 20 3.43 -4.98 -5.12
CA ALA A 20 3.77 -6.36 -4.78
C ALA A 20 2.62 -7.15 -4.13
N PHE A 21 1.60 -6.45 -3.64
CA PHE A 21 0.44 -7.08 -3.02
C PHE A 21 -0.91 -6.63 -3.55
N ALA A 22 -0.94 -5.70 -4.51
CA ALA A 22 -2.17 -5.20 -5.11
C ALA A 22 -3.02 -6.34 -5.72
N ASP A 23 -2.37 -7.33 -6.35
CA ASP A 23 -3.02 -8.48 -7.01
C ASP A 23 -3.06 -9.77 -6.20
N VAL A 24 -2.64 -9.73 -4.93
CA VAL A 24 -2.61 -10.93 -4.10
C VAL A 24 -4.04 -11.36 -3.77
N LYS A 25 -4.41 -12.57 -4.17
CA LYS A 25 -5.66 -13.22 -3.74
C LYS A 25 -5.41 -14.11 -2.53
N LEU A 26 -6.38 -14.11 -1.62
CA LEU A 26 -6.43 -15.01 -0.48
C LEU A 26 -7.11 -16.33 -0.87
N LYS A 27 -7.07 -17.33 0.02
CA LYS A 27 -7.68 -18.65 -0.23
C LYS A 27 -9.18 -18.60 -0.48
N ASP A 28 -9.87 -17.57 -0.01
CA ASP A 28 -11.29 -17.36 -0.22
C ASP A 28 -11.61 -16.69 -1.58
N GLY A 29 -10.59 -16.44 -2.41
CA GLY A 29 -10.72 -15.83 -3.73
C GLY A 29 -10.76 -14.29 -3.73
N HIS A 30 -10.86 -13.65 -2.56
CA HIS A 30 -10.84 -12.20 -2.46
C HIS A 30 -9.43 -11.63 -2.55
N TYR A 31 -9.29 -10.42 -3.08
CA TYR A 31 -8.03 -9.69 -2.99
C TYR A 31 -7.70 -9.36 -1.53
N MET A 32 -6.42 -9.52 -1.17
CA MET A 32 -5.90 -9.26 0.17
C MET A 32 -6.19 -7.83 0.64
N VAL A 33 -6.28 -6.88 -0.28
CA VAL A 33 -6.53 -5.46 0.00
C VAL A 33 -8.02 -5.09 0.09
N LYS A 34 -8.94 -6.00 -0.26
CA LYS A 34 -10.38 -5.72 -0.32
C LYS A 34 -10.89 -5.24 1.05
N GLY A 35 -11.50 -4.06 1.05
CA GLY A 35 -12.08 -3.41 2.23
C GLY A 35 -11.07 -2.89 3.26
N LYS A 36 -9.79 -2.77 2.90
CA LYS A 36 -8.72 -2.32 3.80
C LYS A 36 -8.21 -0.95 3.39
N LYS A 37 -7.83 -0.14 4.37
CA LYS A 37 -7.12 1.13 4.13
C LYS A 37 -5.69 0.83 3.69
N VAL A 38 -5.32 1.32 2.51
CA VAL A 38 -3.99 1.11 1.94
C VAL A 38 -3.50 2.39 1.28
N ALA A 39 -2.22 2.69 1.47
CA ALA A 39 -1.50 3.70 0.73
C ALA A 39 -0.54 3.05 -0.29
N GLY A 40 -0.42 3.69 -1.44
CA GLY A 40 0.56 3.37 -2.48
C GLY A 40 1.04 4.65 -3.13
N PHE A 41 1.98 4.54 -4.09
CA PHE A 41 2.44 5.73 -4.79
C PHE A 41 1.27 6.42 -5.52
N PRO A 42 1.04 7.74 -5.34
CA PRO A 42 -0.21 8.35 -5.80
C PRO A 42 -0.30 8.51 -7.32
N ASN A 43 -1.48 8.22 -7.88
CA ASN A 43 -1.81 8.40 -9.29
C ASN A 43 -1.55 9.84 -9.77
N SER A 44 -1.92 10.83 -8.95
CA SER A 44 -1.68 12.24 -9.24
C SER A 44 -0.19 12.53 -9.44
N THR A 45 0.67 11.90 -8.64
CA THR A 45 2.12 12.15 -8.71
C THR A 45 2.71 11.54 -9.98
N GLU A 46 2.25 10.35 -10.37
CA GLU A 46 2.60 9.74 -11.66
C GLU A 46 2.24 10.64 -12.85
N LYS A 47 1.06 11.27 -12.80
CA LYS A 47 0.53 12.10 -13.89
C LYS A 47 1.16 13.50 -13.95
N GLU A 48 1.43 14.11 -12.80
CA GLU A 48 1.90 15.50 -12.69
C GLU A 48 3.42 15.65 -12.82
N LYS A 49 4.20 14.65 -12.40
CA LYS A 49 5.66 14.77 -12.34
C LYS A 49 6.30 14.35 -13.67
N SER A 50 7.08 15.26 -14.27
CA SER A 50 7.75 15.04 -15.56
C SER A 50 8.66 13.81 -15.58
N TRP A 51 9.31 13.50 -14.46
CA TRP A 51 10.18 12.33 -14.30
C TRP A 51 9.40 11.01 -14.26
N ALA A 52 8.10 11.03 -13.95
CA ALA A 52 7.25 9.86 -13.90
C ALA A 52 6.68 9.48 -15.28
N LYS A 53 6.92 10.31 -16.32
CA LYS A 53 6.47 10.08 -17.71
C LYS A 53 4.97 9.73 -17.77
N GLN A 54 4.16 10.40 -16.95
CA GLN A 54 2.70 10.22 -16.89
C GLN A 54 2.29 8.76 -16.58
N GLY A 55 3.14 8.01 -15.86
CA GLY A 55 2.91 6.62 -15.49
C GLY A 55 3.18 5.59 -16.60
N THR A 56 3.65 6.01 -17.78
CA THR A 56 3.91 5.12 -18.93
C THR A 56 5.06 4.11 -18.70
N LEU A 57 5.84 4.29 -17.63
CA LEU A 57 6.89 3.36 -17.22
C LEU A 57 6.36 2.17 -16.41
N LEU A 58 5.09 2.20 -16.00
CA LEU A 58 4.49 1.20 -15.14
C LEU A 58 3.55 0.28 -15.95
N PRO A 59 3.47 -1.02 -15.60
CA PRO A 59 2.48 -1.91 -16.20
C PRO A 59 1.04 -1.56 -15.77
N PHE A 60 0.89 -0.89 -14.64
CA PHE A 60 -0.35 -0.33 -14.11
C PHE A 60 -0.02 0.74 -13.07
N LEU A 61 -0.95 1.65 -12.79
CA LEU A 61 -0.79 2.59 -11.70
C LEU A 61 -1.14 1.91 -10.37
N VAL A 62 -0.25 1.98 -9.38
CA VAL A 62 -0.39 1.22 -8.13
C VAL A 62 -1.64 1.62 -7.34
N GLU A 63 -1.90 2.92 -7.19
CA GLU A 63 -3.11 3.40 -6.50
C GLU A 63 -4.39 2.95 -7.22
N GLU A 64 -4.41 3.03 -8.57
CA GLU A 64 -5.56 2.56 -9.35
C GLU A 64 -5.78 1.07 -9.15
N ARG A 65 -4.72 0.25 -9.25
CA ARG A 65 -4.84 -1.20 -9.14
C ARG A 65 -5.33 -1.64 -7.77
N LEU A 66 -4.86 -0.99 -6.70
CA LEU A 66 -5.35 -1.21 -5.35
C LEU A 66 -6.86 -0.88 -5.26
N ARG A 67 -7.30 0.22 -5.86
CA ARG A 67 -8.70 0.66 -5.88
C ARG A 67 -9.59 -0.32 -6.65
N GLU A 68 -9.17 -0.75 -7.84
CA GLU A 68 -9.85 -1.77 -8.65
C GLU A 68 -10.06 -3.07 -7.88
N ASN A 69 -9.07 -3.46 -7.07
CA ASN A 69 -9.11 -4.67 -6.24
C ASN A 69 -9.81 -4.45 -4.88
N GLY A 70 -10.47 -3.31 -4.69
CA GLY A 70 -11.37 -3.03 -3.58
C GLY A 70 -10.72 -2.44 -2.34
N ALA A 71 -9.49 -1.92 -2.43
CA ALA A 71 -8.86 -1.18 -1.34
C ALA A 71 -9.55 0.17 -1.10
N ILE A 72 -9.60 0.59 0.17
CA ILE A 72 -9.95 1.95 0.56
C ILE A 72 -8.67 2.78 0.46
N ILE A 73 -8.50 3.49 -0.65
CA ILE A 73 -7.28 4.25 -0.90
C ILE A 73 -7.12 5.41 0.07
N ILE A 74 -5.97 5.46 0.72
CA ILE A 74 -5.49 6.60 1.47
C ILE A 74 -4.37 7.26 0.68
N ASN A 75 -4.53 8.53 0.34
CA ASN A 75 -3.60 9.30 -0.48
C ASN A 75 -3.45 10.75 0.05
N LYS A 76 -2.60 11.55 -0.59
CA LYS A 76 -2.29 12.94 -0.17
C LYS A 76 -3.48 13.90 -0.16
N ASP A 77 -4.60 13.52 -0.78
CA ASP A 77 -5.80 14.35 -0.87
C ASP A 77 -6.80 14.06 0.27
N ASN A 78 -6.62 12.94 1.00
CA ASN A 78 -7.54 12.51 2.07
C ASN A 78 -6.85 12.24 3.42
N VAL A 79 -5.61 12.69 3.59
CA VAL A 79 -4.88 12.70 4.87
C VAL A 79 -4.36 14.09 5.19
N ALA A 80 -4.09 14.35 6.46
CA ALA A 80 -3.50 15.62 6.90
C ALA A 80 -1.99 15.69 6.56
N ASP A 81 -1.26 14.58 6.73
CA ASP A 81 0.14 14.49 6.36
C ASP A 81 0.34 13.42 5.27
N LYS A 82 0.82 13.86 4.09
CA LYS A 82 1.14 12.97 2.97
C LYS A 82 2.24 11.94 3.29
N HIS A 83 2.95 12.11 4.39
CA HIS A 83 3.95 11.19 4.91
C HIS A 83 3.39 10.20 5.94
N ASP A 84 2.09 10.21 6.20
CA ASP A 84 1.45 9.29 7.15
C ASP A 84 1.71 7.81 6.80
N VAL A 85 1.81 7.01 7.86
CA VAL A 85 1.82 5.55 7.81
C VAL A 85 0.39 5.07 8.03
N ILE A 86 -0.09 4.27 7.09
CA ILE A 86 -1.44 3.72 7.09
C ILE A 86 -1.35 2.26 7.52
N SER A 87 -1.90 1.98 8.70
CA SER A 87 -1.93 0.65 9.33
C SER A 87 -3.38 0.18 9.42
N ASP A 88 -3.72 -0.90 8.72
CA ASP A 88 -5.04 -1.52 8.79
C ASP A 88 -4.94 -3.04 8.61
N GLN A 89 -5.49 -3.79 9.56
CA GLN A 89 -5.58 -5.26 9.52
C GLN A 89 -4.26 -5.95 9.15
N ARG A 90 -3.12 -5.51 9.71
CA ARG A 90 -1.76 -6.03 9.46
C ARG A 90 -1.18 -5.69 8.07
N ILE A 91 -1.78 -4.75 7.34
CA ILE A 91 -1.14 -4.09 6.20
C ILE A 91 -0.66 -2.71 6.69
N VAL A 92 0.64 -2.47 6.60
CA VAL A 92 1.28 -1.21 6.96
C VAL A 92 1.87 -0.58 5.70
N SER A 93 1.45 0.61 5.34
CA SER A 93 1.78 1.19 4.04
C SER A 93 1.97 2.70 4.09
N THR A 94 2.75 3.26 3.16
CA THR A 94 2.88 4.71 2.98
C THR A 94 3.10 5.06 1.51
N MET A 95 2.78 6.29 1.14
CA MET A 95 2.86 6.78 -0.24
C MET A 95 4.29 7.02 -0.73
N PHE A 96 5.21 7.43 0.16
CA PHE A 96 6.51 7.95 -0.24
C PHE A 96 7.66 7.38 0.59
N LEU A 97 8.86 7.38 0.00
CA LEU A 97 10.09 6.83 0.61
C LEU A 97 10.44 7.40 2.01
N PRO A 98 10.29 8.71 2.32
CA PRO A 98 10.75 9.26 3.60
C PRO A 98 10.18 8.57 4.83
N SER A 99 8.96 8.01 4.73
CA SER A 99 8.27 7.35 5.84
C SER A 99 8.51 5.83 5.90
N SER A 100 9.39 5.28 5.05
CA SER A 100 9.69 3.84 5.01
C SER A 100 10.21 3.29 6.34
N ALA A 101 11.05 4.03 7.06
CA ALA A 101 11.51 3.64 8.38
C ALA A 101 10.37 3.58 9.41
N LEU A 102 9.37 4.47 9.29
CA LEU A 102 8.19 4.47 10.16
C LEU A 102 7.26 3.28 9.86
N VAL A 103 7.13 2.87 8.58
CA VAL A 103 6.45 1.62 8.22
C VAL A 103 7.10 0.43 8.93
N ALA A 104 8.43 0.30 8.86
CA ALA A 104 9.13 -0.79 9.53
C ALA A 104 8.94 -0.77 11.05
N LYS A 105 9.00 0.41 11.67
CA LYS A 105 8.75 0.59 13.11
C LYS A 105 7.34 0.14 13.52
N GLU A 106 6.33 0.57 12.77
CA GLU A 106 4.93 0.18 13.01
C GLU A 106 4.74 -1.33 12.85
N MET A 107 5.36 -1.94 11.84
CA MET A 107 5.32 -3.39 11.67
C MET A 107 5.93 -4.14 12.87
N LEU A 108 7.05 -3.68 13.41
CA LEU A 108 7.64 -4.29 14.61
C LEU A 108 6.70 -4.23 15.80
N GLY A 109 6.06 -3.08 16.04
CA GLY A 109 5.07 -2.93 17.10
C GLY A 109 3.89 -3.91 16.96
N LEU A 110 3.40 -4.13 15.74
CA LEU A 110 2.36 -5.14 15.48
C LEU A 110 2.85 -6.57 15.68
N ILE A 111 4.09 -6.89 15.31
CA ILE A 111 4.67 -8.22 15.47
C ILE A 111 4.88 -8.54 16.95
N GLU A 112 5.36 -7.59 17.75
CA GLU A 112 5.64 -7.74 19.18
C GLU A 112 4.37 -7.80 20.04
N SER A 113 3.24 -7.31 19.53
CA SER A 113 1.94 -7.30 20.23
C SER A 113 1.08 -8.56 19.96
N ASN A 114 1.56 -9.51 19.15
CA ASN A 114 0.90 -10.80 18.88
C ASN A 114 1.57 -11.93 19.64
#